data_AF-A0A1H9PIS9-F1
#
_entry.id   AF-A0A1H9PIS9-F1
#
_cell.length_a   1.000
_cell.length_b   1.000
_cell.length_c   1.000
_cell.angle_alpha   90.00
_cell.angle_beta   90.00
_cell.angle_gamma   90.00
#
_symmetry.space_group_name_H-M   'P 1'
#
loop_
_entity.id
_entity.type
_entity.pdbx_description
1 polymer ?
#
loop_
_entity_poly.entity_id
_entity_poly.type
_entity_poly.pdbx_seq_one_letter_code
_entity_poly.pdbx_strand_id
1 'polypeptide(L)'
;MWLTGRLMPDFKTIANFRKNNSKAIRGVCRQFVVLCQQLGLFSEHLVAIDGSKFKAVNHRDRNFTSAKLKRRMEEIEASIARYMAALDAADRDESKPSGPKGGGLQEKIAKLKQQMKELQAIEVKLEASPDKQISLTDPDARSMMSGGKGIVGYNVQTAVDAIGSSTSFLERLAPPVHARFDS
;
A
#
# COMPACT_ATOMS: atom_id res chain seq x y z
N MET A 1 9.48 19.50 -6.57
CA MET A 1 10.18 19.57 -5.27
C MET A 1 10.85 20.93 -4.97
N TRP A 2 10.91 21.87 -5.93
CA TRP A 2 11.52 23.20 -5.70
C TRP A 2 10.55 24.21 -5.06
N LEU A 3 9.27 24.15 -5.44
CA LEU A 3 8.22 25.07 -4.99
C LEU A 3 7.90 25.01 -3.49
N THR A 4 8.22 23.90 -2.81
CA THR A 4 7.98 23.72 -1.37
C THR A 4 9.25 23.91 -0.53
N GLY A 5 10.32 24.48 -1.09
CA GLY A 5 11.59 24.66 -0.36
C GLY A 5 12.22 23.33 0.09
N ARG A 6 12.10 22.27 -0.72
CA ARG A 6 12.53 20.89 -0.41
C ARG A 6 11.76 20.21 0.73
N LEU A 7 10.67 20.79 1.23
CA LEU A 7 9.77 20.07 2.13
C LEU A 7 9.17 18.86 1.38
N MET A 8 9.20 17.69 2.04
CA MET A 8 8.56 16.45 1.61
C MET A 8 7.36 16.14 2.52
N PRO A 9 6.26 16.91 2.44
CA PRO A 9 5.06 16.61 3.20
C PRO A 9 4.50 15.25 2.77
N ASP A 10 4.07 14.45 3.74
CA ASP A 10 3.42 13.18 3.46
C ASP A 10 2.00 13.38 2.89
N PHE A 11 1.40 12.30 2.39
CA PHE A 11 0.07 12.35 1.77
C PHE A 11 -0.99 12.86 2.76
N LYS A 12 -0.86 12.53 4.05
CA LYS A 12 -1.80 12.91 5.10
C LYS A 12 -1.74 14.40 5.38
N THR A 13 -0.55 14.98 5.38
CA THR A 13 -0.30 16.41 5.50
C THR A 13 -0.91 17.15 4.32
N ILE A 14 -0.70 16.67 3.09
CA ILE A 14 -1.31 17.27 1.87
C ILE A 14 -2.84 17.15 1.91
N ALA A 15 -3.37 15.98 2.29
CA ALA A 15 -4.81 15.75 2.37
C ALA A 15 -5.47 16.64 3.43
N ASN A 16 -4.87 16.76 4.62
CA ASN A 16 -5.34 17.64 5.68
C ASN A 16 -5.27 19.11 5.27
N PHE A 17 -4.18 19.53 4.62
CA PHE A 17 -4.07 20.88 4.08
C PHE A 17 -5.19 21.18 3.08
N ARG A 18 -5.45 20.25 2.13
CA ARG A 18 -6.54 20.37 1.15
C ARG A 18 -7.92 20.46 1.81
N LYS A 19 -8.16 19.63 2.83
CA LYS A 19 -9.42 19.61 3.58
C LYS A 19 -9.66 20.93 4.31
N ASN A 20 -8.67 21.38 5.07
CA ASN A 20 -8.79 22.56 5.94
C ASN A 20 -8.82 23.87 5.15
N ASN A 21 -8.21 23.92 3.96
CA ASN A 21 -8.11 25.12 3.13
C ASN A 21 -8.95 25.05 1.84
N SER A 22 -9.94 24.15 1.80
CA SER A 22 -10.72 23.85 0.59
C SER A 22 -11.31 25.08 -0.10
N LYS A 23 -11.86 26.04 0.64
CA LYS A 23 -12.42 27.29 0.09
C LYS A 23 -11.35 28.14 -0.61
N ALA A 24 -10.19 28.33 0.04
CA ALA A 24 -9.09 29.11 -0.51
C ALA A 24 -8.50 28.45 -1.77
N ILE A 25 -8.31 27.13 -1.74
CA ILE A 25 -7.83 26.36 -2.88
C ILE A 25 -8.78 26.50 -4.08
N ARG A 26 -10.10 26.38 -3.87
CA ARG A 26 -11.09 26.61 -4.94
C ARG A 26 -10.99 28.03 -5.51
N GLY A 27 -10.80 29.04 -4.65
CA GLY A 27 -10.63 30.43 -5.08
C GLY A 27 -9.40 30.63 -5.96
N VAL A 28 -8.26 30.09 -5.55
CA VAL A 28 -7.01 30.15 -6.32
C VAL A 28 -7.13 29.38 -7.63
N CYS A 29 -7.69 28.17 -7.61
CA CYS A 29 -7.92 27.38 -8.83
C CYS A 29 -8.85 28.11 -9.81
N ARG A 30 -9.89 28.80 -9.33
CA ARG A 30 -10.76 29.62 -10.18
C ARG A 30 -9.98 30.75 -10.88
N GLN A 31 -9.15 31.48 -10.13
CA GLN A 31 -8.32 32.55 -10.72
C GLN A 31 -7.29 31.99 -11.69
N PHE A 32 -6.69 30.83 -11.38
CA PHE A 32 -5.76 30.15 -12.27
C PHE A 32 -6.41 29.73 -13.58
N VAL A 33 -7.63 29.17 -13.55
CA VAL A 33 -8.37 28.81 -14.77
C VAL A 33 -8.68 30.04 -15.62
N VAL A 34 -9.11 31.15 -15.00
CA VAL A 34 -9.33 32.42 -15.70
C VAL A 34 -8.04 32.93 -16.35
N LEU A 35 -6.91 32.86 -15.64
CA LEU A 35 -5.61 33.24 -16.18
C LEU A 35 -5.21 32.37 -17.38
N CYS A 36 -5.35 31.05 -17.27
CA CYS A 36 -5.06 30.14 -18.39
C CYS A 36 -5.96 30.39 -19.60
N GLN A 37 -7.23 30.75 -19.38
CA GLN A 37 -8.15 31.15 -20.45
C GLN A 37 -7.69 32.45 -21.13
N GLN A 38 -7.29 33.46 -20.35
CA GLN A 38 -6.76 34.72 -20.88
C GLN A 38 -5.47 34.53 -21.68
N LEU A 39 -4.64 33.57 -21.29
CA LEU A 39 -3.40 33.21 -21.98
C LEU A 39 -3.62 32.26 -23.18
N GLY A 40 -4.86 31.85 -23.47
CA GLY A 40 -5.17 30.93 -24.55
C GLY A 40 -4.57 29.52 -24.36
N LEU A 41 -4.31 29.12 -23.11
CA LEU A 41 -3.71 27.82 -22.78
C LEU A 41 -4.70 26.65 -22.79
N PHE A 42 -6.00 26.94 -22.92
CA PHE A 42 -7.06 25.95 -23.05
C PHE A 42 -7.88 26.20 -24.31
N SER A 43 -8.24 25.13 -25.04
CA SER A 43 -9.37 25.17 -25.96
C SER A 43 -10.66 25.44 -25.18
N GLU A 44 -11.65 25.97 -25.87
CA GLU A 44 -12.99 26.12 -25.33
C GLU A 44 -13.58 24.77 -24.86
N HIS A 45 -13.75 24.67 -23.53
CA HIS A 45 -14.77 23.93 -22.78
C HIS A 45 -14.63 22.42 -22.51
N LEU A 46 -13.64 21.69 -23.03
CA LEU A 46 -13.57 20.24 -22.79
C LEU A 46 -12.20 19.77 -22.29
N VAL A 47 -12.13 19.44 -20.99
CA VAL A 47 -11.00 18.69 -20.40
C VAL A 47 -11.49 17.30 -20.02
N ALA A 48 -10.90 16.27 -20.60
CA ALA A 48 -11.11 14.88 -20.20
C ALA A 48 -10.08 14.49 -19.14
N ILE A 49 -10.54 13.96 -18.01
CA ILE A 49 -9.69 13.37 -16.98
C ILE A 49 -9.97 11.88 -16.95
N ASP A 50 -8.95 11.06 -17.15
CA ASP A 50 -9.03 9.63 -16.96
C ASP A 50 -8.03 9.15 -15.89
N GLY A 51 -8.44 8.12 -15.14
CA GLY A 51 -7.69 7.54 -14.05
C GLY A 51 -7.44 6.06 -14.30
N SER A 52 -6.18 5.70 -14.52
CA SER A 52 -5.76 4.30 -14.71
C SER A 52 -4.97 3.79 -13.50
N LYS A 53 -5.17 2.52 -13.15
CA LYS A 53 -4.39 1.86 -12.08
C LYS A 53 -3.43 0.85 -12.69
N PHE A 54 -2.14 1.06 -12.50
CA PHE A 54 -1.09 0.19 -13.03
C PHE A 54 -0.52 -0.70 -11.93
N LYS A 55 -0.35 -1.98 -12.23
CA LYS A 55 0.26 -2.92 -11.29
C LYS A 55 1.76 -2.59 -11.15
N ALA A 56 2.24 -2.50 -9.92
CA ALA A 56 3.65 -2.32 -9.63
C ALA A 56 4.41 -3.66 -9.72
N VAL A 57 5.74 -3.58 -9.73
CA VAL A 57 6.61 -4.75 -9.55
C VAL A 57 6.64 -5.15 -8.07
N ASN A 58 5.48 -5.47 -7.50
CA ASN A 58 5.38 -5.95 -6.13
C ASN A 58 4.30 -7.04 -6.01
N HIS A 59 4.65 -8.17 -5.39
CA HIS A 59 3.68 -9.22 -5.10
C HIS A 59 2.76 -8.79 -3.95
N ARG A 60 1.49 -9.23 -3.95
CA ARG A 60 0.51 -8.89 -2.90
C ARG A 60 0.96 -9.31 -1.50
N ASP A 61 1.75 -10.40 -1.44
CA ASP A 61 2.30 -10.96 -0.20
C ASP A 61 3.61 -10.29 0.23
N ARG A 62 4.20 -9.48 -0.66
CA ARG A 62 5.33 -8.59 -0.37
C ARG A 62 4.87 -7.16 -0.04
N ASN A 63 3.58 -7.02 0.26
CA ASN A 63 2.98 -5.79 0.77
C ASN A 63 2.34 -6.07 2.13
N PHE A 64 2.83 -5.38 3.14
CA PHE A 64 2.48 -5.58 4.54
C PHE A 64 1.65 -4.41 5.06
N THR A 65 0.62 -4.75 5.82
CA THR A 65 -0.20 -3.84 6.64
C THR A 65 -0.31 -4.47 8.02
N SER A 66 -0.62 -3.69 9.07
CA SER A 66 -0.61 -4.21 10.45
C SER A 66 -1.56 -5.40 10.61
N ALA A 67 -2.73 -5.34 9.97
CA ALA A 67 -3.70 -6.46 9.96
C ALA A 67 -3.16 -7.71 9.25
N LYS A 68 -2.49 -7.57 8.11
CA LYS A 68 -1.90 -8.71 7.39
C LYS A 68 -0.74 -9.34 8.18
N LEU A 69 0.11 -8.52 8.79
CA LEU A 69 1.23 -8.99 9.61
C LEU A 69 0.71 -9.79 10.80
N LYS A 70 -0.19 -9.20 11.59
CA LYS A 70 -0.79 -9.84 12.77
C LYS A 70 -1.37 -11.21 12.43
N ARG A 71 -2.22 -11.28 11.41
CA ARG A 71 -2.82 -12.54 10.96
C ARG A 71 -1.77 -13.58 10.58
N ARG A 72 -0.72 -13.17 9.86
CA ARG A 72 0.35 -14.08 9.41
C ARG A 72 1.19 -14.58 10.59
N MET A 73 1.42 -13.76 11.60
CA MET A 73 2.10 -14.17 12.83
C MET A 73 1.24 -15.18 13.62
N GLU A 74 -0.05 -14.93 13.78
CA GLU A 74 -0.99 -15.87 14.41
C GLU A 74 -1.03 -17.23 13.69
N GLU A 75 -1.06 -17.24 12.36
CA GLU A 75 -1.03 -18.47 11.54
C GLU A 75 0.28 -19.27 11.74
N ILE A 76 1.41 -18.58 11.90
CA ILE A 76 2.71 -19.21 12.19
C ILE A 76 2.73 -19.78 13.60
N GLU A 77 2.25 -19.04 14.61
CA GLU A 77 2.18 -19.51 16.00
C GLU A 77 1.31 -20.76 16.11
N ALA A 78 0.12 -20.75 15.50
CA ALA A 78 -0.76 -21.91 15.45
C ALA A 78 -0.09 -23.12 14.80
N SER A 79 0.68 -22.90 13.72
CA SER A 79 1.43 -23.96 13.04
C SER A 79 2.55 -24.54 13.91
N ILE A 80 3.28 -23.69 14.64
CA ILE A 80 4.32 -24.13 15.59
C ILE A 80 3.69 -24.93 16.72
N ALA A 81 2.61 -24.42 17.34
CA ALA A 81 1.91 -25.10 18.43
C ALA A 81 1.44 -26.50 18.01
N ARG A 82 0.88 -26.63 16.80
CA ARG A 82 0.47 -27.92 16.25
C ARG A 82 1.64 -28.90 16.08
N TYR A 83 2.80 -28.42 15.61
CA TYR A 83 3.97 -29.29 15.44
C TYR A 83 4.62 -29.67 16.77
N MET A 84 4.64 -28.77 17.77
CA MET A 84 5.09 -29.09 19.12
C MET A 84 4.22 -30.17 19.75
N ALA A 85 2.88 -30.03 19.67
CA ALA A 85 1.96 -31.04 20.20
C ALA A 85 2.13 -32.42 19.53
N ALA A 86 2.48 -32.44 18.24
CA ALA A 86 2.78 -33.68 17.53
C ALA A 86 4.10 -34.33 17.97
N LEU A 87 5.11 -33.53 18.34
CA LEU A 87 6.35 -34.03 18.95
C LEU A 87 6.08 -34.58 20.35
N ASP A 88 5.39 -33.83 21.20
CA ASP A 88 5.04 -34.26 22.57
C ASP A 88 4.22 -35.56 22.58
N ALA A 89 3.32 -35.74 21.61
CA ALA A 89 2.54 -36.95 21.46
C ALA A 89 3.41 -38.14 21.03
N ALA A 90 4.37 -37.93 20.13
CA ALA A 90 5.29 -38.97 19.68
C ALA A 90 6.25 -39.41 20.80
N ASP A 91 6.72 -38.47 21.62
CA ASP A 91 7.61 -38.75 22.75
C ASP A 91 6.89 -39.54 23.86
N ARG A 92 5.59 -39.34 24.06
CA ARG A 92 4.78 -40.13 25.01
C ARG A 92 4.52 -41.57 24.55
N ASP A 93 4.61 -41.84 23.25
CA ASP A 93 4.32 -43.13 22.63
C ASP A 93 5.56 -44.05 22.52
N GLU A 94 6.57 -43.82 23.38
CA GLU A 94 7.93 -44.44 23.44
C GLU A 94 8.00 -45.99 23.43
N SER A 95 6.88 -46.71 23.32
CA SER A 95 6.85 -48.16 23.05
C SER A 95 7.13 -48.55 21.58
N LYS A 96 7.36 -47.61 20.66
CA LYS A 96 7.83 -47.90 19.30
C LYS A 96 9.01 -47.01 18.92
N PRO A 97 10.07 -47.55 18.28
CA PRO A 97 11.20 -46.76 17.84
C PRO A 97 10.69 -45.66 16.90
N SER A 98 10.92 -44.41 17.30
CA SER A 98 10.52 -43.24 16.53
C SER A 98 11.10 -43.36 15.12
N GLY A 99 10.23 -43.63 14.14
CA GLY A 99 10.64 -43.61 12.74
C GLY A 99 11.14 -42.21 12.32
N PRO A 100 11.66 -42.06 11.09
CA PRO A 100 12.31 -40.84 10.58
C PRO A 100 11.42 -39.57 10.50
N LYS A 101 10.21 -39.60 11.07
CA LYS A 101 9.25 -38.49 11.07
C LYS A 101 9.59 -37.38 12.06
N GLY A 102 10.33 -37.66 13.13
CA GLY A 102 10.75 -36.67 14.13
C GLY A 102 11.50 -35.51 13.50
N GLY A 103 12.73 -35.76 12.99
CA GLY A 103 13.65 -34.73 12.47
C GLY A 103 13.05 -33.71 11.49
N GLY A 104 12.13 -34.14 10.63
CA GLY A 104 11.46 -33.26 9.68
C GLY A 104 10.50 -32.24 10.34
N LEU A 105 9.97 -32.52 11.53
CA LEU A 105 9.13 -31.59 12.28
C LEU A 105 9.98 -30.50 12.97
N GLN A 106 11.11 -30.85 13.59
CA GLN A 106 11.99 -29.83 14.19
C GLN A 106 12.52 -28.86 13.13
N GLU A 107 12.90 -29.34 11.94
CA GLU A 107 13.30 -28.47 10.83
C GLU A 107 12.19 -27.51 10.39
N LYS A 108 10.94 -27.99 10.31
CA LYS A 108 9.77 -27.15 9.99
C LYS A 108 9.53 -26.09 11.05
N ILE A 109 9.63 -26.45 12.34
CA ILE A 109 9.50 -25.51 13.46
C ILE A 109 10.62 -24.46 13.38
N ALA A 110 11.86 -24.86 13.11
CA ALA A 110 12.98 -23.93 12.98
C ALA A 110 12.76 -22.92 11.83
N LYS A 111 12.29 -23.38 10.67
CA LYS A 111 11.93 -22.51 9.53
C LYS A 111 10.81 -21.53 9.90
N LEU A 112 9.76 -21.99 10.58
CA LEU A 112 8.65 -21.12 11.02
C LEU A 112 9.11 -20.07 12.04
N LYS A 113 9.97 -20.45 13.00
CA LYS A 113 10.57 -19.50 13.94
C LYS A 113 11.43 -18.44 13.24
N GLN A 114 12.17 -18.84 12.20
CA GLN A 114 12.95 -17.89 11.40
C GLN A 114 12.05 -16.91 10.66
N GLN A 115 10.97 -17.40 10.02
CA GLN A 115 9.97 -16.55 9.38
C GLN A 115 9.30 -15.59 10.36
N MET A 116 9.01 -16.03 11.59
CA MET A 116 8.45 -15.17 12.64
C MET A 116 9.38 -13.98 12.94
N LYS A 117 10.69 -14.23 13.11
CA LYS A 117 11.68 -13.16 13.34
C LYS A 117 11.73 -12.16 12.20
N GLU A 118 11.65 -12.64 10.96
CA GLU A 118 11.60 -11.77 9.78
C GLU A 118 10.35 -10.87 9.78
N LEU A 119 9.17 -11.42 10.11
CA LEU A 119 7.93 -10.65 10.20
C LEU A 119 7.97 -9.62 11.34
N GLN A 120 8.53 -9.95 12.50
CA GLN A 120 8.72 -9.02 13.61
C GLN A 120 9.64 -7.84 13.21
N ALA A 121 10.71 -8.11 12.45
CA ALA A 121 11.56 -7.05 11.93
C ALA A 121 10.83 -6.13 10.93
N ILE A 122 9.89 -6.69 10.15
CA ILE A 122 9.02 -5.91 9.26
C ILE A 122 8.00 -5.10 10.06
N GLU A 123 7.45 -5.63 11.15
CA GLU A 123 6.50 -4.92 12.03
C GLU A 123 7.11 -3.66 12.62
N VAL A 124 8.36 -3.72 13.11
CA VAL A 124 9.09 -2.54 13.61
C VAL A 124 9.22 -1.48 12.53
N LYS A 125 9.57 -1.87 11.30
CA LYS A 125 9.64 -0.95 10.16
C LYS A 125 8.26 -0.38 9.81
N LEU A 126 7.20 -1.21 9.93
CA LEU A 126 5.84 -0.83 9.57
C LEU A 126 5.29 0.24 10.50
N GLU A 127 5.50 0.13 11.80
CA GLU A 127 5.04 1.13 12.76
C GLU A 127 5.81 2.45 12.64
N ALA A 128 7.05 2.42 12.13
CA ALA A 128 7.79 3.62 11.75
C ALA A 128 7.32 4.25 10.43
N SER A 129 6.55 3.51 9.60
CA SER A 129 6.04 4.01 8.32
C SER A 129 4.80 4.88 8.52
N PRO A 130 4.76 6.11 7.98
CA PRO A 130 3.61 7.02 8.15
C PRO A 130 2.30 6.46 7.58
N ASP A 131 2.39 5.60 6.55
CA ASP A 131 1.25 5.05 5.84
C ASP A 131 0.73 3.73 6.46
N LYS A 132 1.40 3.23 7.53
CA LYS A 132 1.18 1.88 8.11
C LYS A 132 1.13 0.78 7.05
N GLN A 133 1.90 0.97 5.99
CA GLN A 133 2.03 0.06 4.86
C GLN A 133 3.48 0.03 4.39
N ILE A 134 3.97 -1.15 4.02
CA ILE A 134 5.28 -1.35 3.41
C ILE A 134 5.16 -2.26 2.20
N SER A 135 5.81 -1.88 1.11
CA SER A 135 6.03 -2.72 -0.07
C SER A 135 7.52 -3.04 -0.17
N LEU A 136 7.89 -4.32 -0.23
CA LEU A 136 9.31 -4.72 -0.15
C LEU A 136 10.08 -4.54 -1.46
N THR A 137 9.46 -4.83 -2.61
CA THR A 137 10.16 -4.74 -3.91
C THR A 137 10.06 -3.33 -4.50
N ASP A 138 8.93 -2.67 -4.28
CA ASP A 138 8.63 -1.36 -4.83
C ASP A 138 8.06 -0.46 -3.72
N PRO A 139 8.92 0.32 -3.01
CA PRO A 139 8.53 1.09 -1.83
C PRO A 139 7.43 2.14 -2.09
N ASP A 140 7.26 2.58 -3.33
CA ASP A 140 6.28 3.60 -3.70
C ASP A 140 4.92 3.00 -4.06
N ALA A 141 4.85 1.71 -4.36
CA ALA A 141 3.62 1.02 -4.66
C ALA A 141 2.70 0.92 -3.43
N ARG A 142 1.38 1.10 -3.65
CA ARG A 142 0.36 1.05 -2.60
C ARG A 142 -0.71 0.01 -2.91
N SER A 143 -1.30 -0.55 -1.85
CA SER A 143 -2.45 -1.44 -2.05
C SER A 143 -3.71 -0.62 -2.29
N MET A 144 -4.41 -0.91 -3.38
CA MET A 144 -5.60 -0.19 -3.82
C MET A 144 -6.68 -1.16 -4.29
N MET A 145 -7.94 -0.73 -4.27
CA MET A 145 -9.05 -1.49 -4.86
C MET A 145 -9.21 -1.15 -6.34
N SER A 146 -9.30 -2.17 -7.20
CA SER A 146 -9.57 -2.01 -8.64
C SER A 146 -10.51 -3.12 -9.12
N GLY A 147 -11.69 -2.77 -9.65
CA GLY A 147 -12.66 -3.76 -10.16
C GLY A 147 -13.03 -4.85 -9.16
N GLY A 148 -13.19 -4.49 -7.88
CA GLY A 148 -13.50 -5.44 -6.79
C GLY A 148 -12.31 -6.30 -6.32
N LYS A 149 -11.12 -6.17 -6.93
CA LYS A 149 -9.91 -6.87 -6.52
C LYS A 149 -8.85 -5.91 -5.98
N GLY A 150 -8.21 -6.29 -4.88
CA GLY A 150 -7.08 -5.53 -4.33
C GLY A 150 -5.82 -5.74 -5.16
N ILE A 151 -5.27 -4.66 -5.72
CA ILE A 151 -3.99 -4.62 -6.45
C ILE A 151 -2.93 -3.90 -5.61
N VAL A 152 -1.65 -4.09 -5.94
CA VAL A 152 -0.55 -3.27 -5.43
C VAL A 152 0.07 -2.56 -6.61
N GLY A 153 0.07 -1.23 -6.61
CA GLY A 153 0.30 -0.48 -7.83
C GLY A 153 0.32 1.03 -7.66
N TYR A 154 0.21 1.71 -8.80
CA TYR A 154 0.21 3.15 -8.96
C TYR A 154 -1.13 3.63 -9.49
N ASN A 155 -1.53 4.84 -9.10
CA ASN A 155 -2.63 5.55 -9.71
C ASN A 155 -2.06 6.61 -10.65
N VAL A 156 -2.41 6.50 -11.93
CA VAL A 156 -2.05 7.48 -12.97
C VAL A 156 -3.31 8.25 -13.30
N GLN A 157 -3.21 9.58 -13.30
CA GLN A 157 -4.26 10.45 -13.79
C GLN A 157 -3.73 11.21 -15.00
N THR A 158 -4.49 11.18 -16.09
CA THR A 158 -4.18 11.90 -17.32
C THR A 158 -5.26 12.94 -17.56
N ALA A 159 -4.85 14.15 -17.94
CA ALA A 159 -5.73 15.22 -18.36
C ALA A 159 -5.42 15.57 -19.82
N VAL A 160 -6.45 15.61 -20.65
CA VAL A 160 -6.34 15.93 -22.08
C VAL A 160 -7.35 17.03 -22.41
N ASP A 161 -6.90 18.04 -23.13
CA ASP A 161 -7.74 19.11 -23.68
C ASP A 161 -8.20 18.72 -25.11
N ALA A 162 -9.30 19.32 -25.59
CA ALA A 162 -9.94 19.03 -26.87
C ALA A 162 -9.00 19.09 -28.09
N ILE A 163 -7.95 19.93 -28.05
CA ILE A 163 -6.97 20.08 -29.13
C ILE A 163 -5.81 19.06 -29.03
N GLY A 164 -5.78 18.20 -28.00
CA GLY A 164 -4.81 17.11 -27.87
C GLY A 164 -3.58 17.40 -27.00
N SER A 165 -3.51 18.58 -26.37
CA SER A 165 -2.54 18.84 -25.30
C SER A 165 -2.80 17.90 -24.13
N SER A 166 -1.81 17.04 -23.81
CA SER A 166 -1.92 16.04 -22.74
C SER A 166 -0.91 16.30 -21.63
N THR A 167 -1.35 16.17 -20.38
CA THR A 167 -0.47 16.18 -19.20
C THR A 167 -0.83 15.00 -18.31
N SER A 168 0.17 14.21 -17.92
CA SER A 168 0.00 13.00 -17.12
C SER A 168 0.70 13.15 -15.77
N PHE A 169 0.00 12.83 -14.69
CA PHE A 169 0.55 12.82 -13.34
C PHE A 169 0.48 11.42 -12.73
N LEU A 170 1.60 10.97 -12.19
CA LEU A 170 1.70 9.80 -11.33
C LEU A 170 1.48 10.25 -9.89
N GLU A 171 0.32 9.97 -9.32
CA GLU A 171 0.03 10.33 -7.93
C GLU A 171 0.28 9.13 -7.02
N ARG A 172 1.08 9.35 -5.98
CA ARG A 172 1.33 8.37 -4.90
C ARG A 172 0.09 8.35 -3.98
N LEU A 173 -1.06 7.89 -4.49
CA LEU A 173 -2.29 7.83 -3.72
C LEU A 173 -2.31 6.60 -2.81
N ALA A 174 -2.41 6.85 -1.50
CA ALA A 174 -2.93 5.90 -0.53
C ALA A 174 -4.36 5.46 -0.93
N PRO A 175 -4.86 4.30 -0.45
CA PRO A 175 -6.20 3.80 -0.79
C PRO A 175 -7.27 4.90 -0.65
N PRO A 176 -8.32 4.87 -1.51
CA PRO A 176 -9.22 5.99 -1.68
C PRO A 176 -9.91 6.32 -0.36
N VAL A 177 -9.62 7.51 0.18
CA VAL A 177 -10.55 8.17 1.09
C VAL A 177 -11.70 8.61 0.21
N HIS A 178 -12.91 8.06 0.45
CA HIS A 178 -14.12 8.49 -0.25
C HIS A 178 -14.32 10.00 -0.09
N ALA A 179 -13.80 10.78 -1.03
CA ALA A 179 -14.22 12.16 -1.24
C ALA A 179 -15.46 12.09 -2.12
N ARG A 180 -16.63 12.02 -1.49
CA ARG A 180 -17.87 12.42 -2.17
C ARG A 180 -17.69 13.89 -2.54
N PHE A 181 -17.55 14.16 -3.83
CA PHE A 181 -17.88 15.46 -4.38
C PHE A 181 -19.40 15.46 -4.49
N ASP A 182 -20.07 15.95 -3.45
CA ASP A 182 -21.45 16.35 -3.58
C ASP A 182 -21.45 17.67 -4.38
N SER A 183 -22.18 17.63 -5.50
CA SER A 183 -22.39 18.70 -6.47
C SER A 183 -23.06 19.93 -5.87
#